data_AF-Q8J1C1-F1
#
_entry.id   AF-Q8J1C1-F1
#
_cell.length_a   1.000
_cell.length_b   1.000
_cell.length_c   1.000
_cell.angle_alpha   90.00
_cell.angle_beta   90.00
_cell.angle_gamma   90.00
#
_symmetry.space_group_name_H-M   'P 1'
#
loop_
_entity.id
_entity.type
_entity.pdbx_description
1 polymer ?
#
loop_
_entity_poly.entity_id
_entity_poly.type
_entity_poly.pdbx_seq_one_letter_code
_entity_poly.pdbx_strand_id
1 'polypeptide(L)'
;ALYDICMSTLKLTNPSYGDLNHLVSAVMSGVTTCLRFPGQLNSDLRKLAVNMVPFPRLHFFVVGFAPLTSRGAHSFRAVTVPEL
;
A
#
# COMPACT_ATOMS: atom_id res chain seq x y z
N ALA A 1 11.74 3.25 -7.77
CA ALA A 1 10.82 3.13 -6.61
C ALA A 1 10.53 1.68 -6.24
N LEU A 2 9.73 0.92 -6.99
CA LEU A 2 9.39 -0.47 -6.62
C LEU A 2 10.62 -1.40 -6.55
N TYR A 3 11.49 -1.34 -7.56
CA TYR A 3 12.77 -2.06 -7.56
C TYR A 3 13.67 -1.64 -6.39
N ASP A 4 13.76 -0.34 -6.09
CA ASP A 4 14.54 0.18 -4.97
C ASP A 4 14.02 -0.32 -3.62
N ILE A 5 12.69 -0.43 -3.46
CA ILE A 5 12.06 -1.01 -2.27
C ILE A 5 12.41 -2.50 -2.14
N CYS A 6 12.29 -3.26 -3.24
CA CYS A 6 12.65 -4.67 -3.23
C CYS A 6 14.14 -4.91 -2.92
N MET A 7 15.02 -4.06 -3.45
CA MET A 7 16.48 -4.22 -3.31
C MET A 7 17.00 -3.64 -1.99
N SER A 8 16.53 -2.46 -1.58
CA SER A 8 17.03 -1.75 -0.38
C SER A 8 16.30 -2.15 0.90
N THR A 9 14.98 -2.36 0.84
CA THR A 9 14.16 -2.66 2.02
C THR A 9 13.96 -4.17 2.21
N LEU A 10 13.60 -4.90 1.14
CA LEU A 10 13.40 -6.35 1.20
C LEU A 10 14.72 -7.15 1.05
N LYS A 11 15.83 -6.49 0.70
CA LYS A 11 17.16 -7.10 0.48
C LYS A 11 17.14 -8.24 -0.54
N LEU A 12 16.29 -8.15 -1.56
CA LEU A 12 16.24 -9.12 -2.66
C LEU A 12 17.29 -8.74 -3.71
N THR A 13 18.25 -9.64 -3.95
CA THR A 13 19.36 -9.44 -4.90
C THR A 13 18.92 -9.50 -6.36
N ASN A 14 17.87 -10.27 -6.67
CA ASN A 14 17.26 -10.36 -8.01
C ASN A 14 15.72 -10.30 -7.89
N PRO A 15 15.13 -9.10 -7.79
CA PRO A 15 13.68 -8.96 -7.70
C PRO A 15 12.99 -9.45 -8.98
N SER A 16 12.08 -10.41 -8.82
CA SER A 16 11.25 -10.93 -9.91
C SER A 16 9.96 -10.12 -10.06
N TYR A 17 9.28 -10.21 -11.21
CA TYR A 17 7.93 -9.67 -11.38
C TYR A 17 6.95 -10.20 -10.32
N GLY A 18 7.17 -11.40 -9.80
CA GLY A 18 6.36 -11.94 -8.70
C GLY A 18 6.47 -11.12 -7.40
N ASP A 19 7.64 -10.57 -7.10
CA ASP A 19 7.87 -9.76 -5.89
C ASP A 19 7.28 -8.35 -6.06
N LEU A 20 7.41 -7.79 -7.26
CA LEU A 20 6.81 -6.50 -7.62
C LEU A 20 5.27 -6.59 -7.57
N ASN A 21 4.70 -7.63 -8.19
CA ASN A 21 3.26 -7.86 -8.19
C ASN A 21 2.72 -8.08 -6.77
N HIS A 22 3.48 -8.75 -5.91
CA HIS A 22 3.10 -8.89 -4.51
C HIS A 22 3.00 -7.54 -3.81
N LEU A 23 4.01 -6.66 -3.97
CA LEU A 23 3.98 -5.32 -3.38
C LEU A 23 2.78 -4.50 -3.89
N VAL A 24 2.56 -4.50 -5.21
CA VAL A 24 1.43 -3.79 -5.83
C VAL A 24 0.10 -4.34 -5.32
N SER A 25 -0.05 -5.65 -5.22
CA SER A 25 -1.28 -6.28 -4.72
C SER A 25 -1.59 -5.91 -3.26
N ALA A 26 -0.58 -5.81 -2.41
CA ALA A 26 -0.73 -5.38 -1.02
C ALA A 26 -1.20 -3.92 -0.94
N VAL A 27 -0.57 -3.02 -1.71
CA VAL A 27 -0.95 -1.62 -1.80
C VAL A 27 -2.39 -1.46 -2.30
N MET A 28 -2.76 -2.16 -3.38
CA MET A 28 -4.11 -2.11 -3.95
C MET A 28 -5.16 -2.67 -2.99
N SER A 29 -4.83 -3.73 -2.25
CA SER A 29 -5.67 -4.25 -1.17
C SER A 29 -5.88 -3.15 -0.11
N GLY A 30 -4.81 -2.49 0.35
CA GLY A 30 -4.88 -1.38 1.31
C GLY A 30 -5.83 -0.26 0.86
N VAL A 31 -5.65 0.25 -0.36
CA VAL A 31 -6.45 1.37 -0.91
C VAL A 31 -7.94 1.04 -1.00
N THR A 32 -8.28 -0.22 -1.31
CA THR A 32 -9.68 -0.65 -1.45
C THR A 32 -10.31 -1.11 -0.13
N THR A 33 -9.58 -1.11 0.98
CA THR A 33 -10.09 -1.57 2.29
C THR A 33 -11.32 -0.78 2.73
N CYS A 34 -11.32 0.55 2.54
CA CYS A 34 -12.45 1.42 2.87
C CYS A 34 -13.72 1.13 2.07
N LEU A 35 -13.58 0.50 0.89
CA LEU A 35 -14.71 0.10 0.04
C LEU A 35 -15.19 -1.31 0.34
N ARG A 36 -14.29 -2.19 0.79
CA ARG A 36 -14.56 -3.62 1.02
C ARG A 36 -15.07 -3.91 2.43
N PHE A 37 -14.69 -3.10 3.41
CA PHE A 37 -15.05 -3.26 4.80
C PHE A 37 -15.81 -2.03 5.31
N PRO A 38 -16.79 -2.22 6.21
CA PRO A 38 -17.56 -1.11 6.75
C PRO A 38 -16.63 -0.18 7.56
N GLY A 39 -16.58 1.09 7.15
CA GLY A 39 -15.82 2.15 7.81
C GLY A 39 -16.51 3.50 7.66
N GLN A 40 -16.27 4.42 8.60
CA GLN A 40 -16.94 5.73 8.58
C GLN A 40 -16.29 6.75 7.63
N LEU A 41 -14.99 6.61 7.34
CA LEU A 41 -14.20 7.51 6.51
C LEU A 41 -13.90 6.88 5.13
N ASN A 42 -14.04 7.64 4.05
CA ASN A 42 -13.77 7.20 2.67
C ASN A 42 -14.52 5.92 2.22
N SER A 43 -15.70 5.67 2.79
CA SER A 43 -16.55 4.50 2.52
C SER A 43 -16.91 4.31 1.04
N ASP A 44 -16.86 5.39 0.26
CA ASP A 44 -17.24 5.42 -1.15
C ASP A 44 -16.16 6.13 -1.97
N LEU A 45 -16.00 5.70 -3.21
CA LEU A 45 -15.06 6.32 -4.18
C LEU A 45 -15.29 7.84 -4.32
N ARG A 46 -16.56 8.29 -4.23
CA ARG A 46 -16.90 9.71 -4.26
C ARG A 46 -16.32 10.47 -3.06
N LYS A 47 -16.41 9.90 -1.85
CA LYS A 47 -15.85 10.53 -0.64
C LYS A 47 -14.33 10.57 -0.70
N LEU A 48 -13.71 9.49 -1.18
CA LEU A 48 -12.26 9.44 -1.38
C LEU A 48 -11.79 10.54 -2.35
N ALA A 49 -12.48 10.70 -3.49
CA ALA A 49 -12.16 11.74 -4.46
C ALA A 49 -12.33 13.16 -3.88
N VAL A 50 -13.42 13.43 -3.14
CA VAL A 50 -13.67 14.74 -2.51
C VAL A 50 -12.59 15.08 -1.48
N ASN A 51 -12.16 14.11 -0.67
CA ASN A 51 -11.18 14.35 0.38
C ASN A 51 -9.75 14.52 -0.15
N MET A 52 -9.41 13.86 -1.26
CA MET A 52 -8.03 13.78 -1.75
C MET A 52 -7.76 14.61 -3.02
N VAL A 53 -8.78 15.09 -3.73
CA VAL A 53 -8.65 15.86 -4.99
C VAL A 53 -9.18 17.28 -4.80
N PRO A 54 -8.33 18.24 -4.40
CA PRO A 54 -8.74 19.65 -4.25
C PRO A 54 -8.94 20.35 -5.60
N PHE A 55 -8.29 19.88 -6.67
CA PHE A 55 -8.43 20.40 -8.03
C PHE A 55 -8.58 19.27 -9.05
N PRO A 56 -9.49 19.35 -10.04
CA PRO A 56 -9.76 18.25 -10.97
C PRO A 56 -8.53 17.74 -11.75
N ARG A 57 -7.55 18.62 -12.00
CA ARG A 57 -6.32 18.27 -12.72
C ARG A 57 -5.25 17.59 -11.85
N LEU A 58 -5.39 17.65 -10.52
CA LEU A 58 -4.46 17.10 -9.53
C LEU A 58 -5.06 15.84 -8.88
N HIS A 59 -5.31 14.80 -9.68
CA HIS A 59 -5.90 13.53 -9.23
C HIS A 59 -4.92 12.35 -9.27
N PHE A 60 -3.64 12.59 -9.55
CA PHE A 60 -2.61 11.56 -9.55
C PHE A 60 -2.09 11.34 -8.12
N PHE A 61 -2.43 10.18 -7.55
CA PHE A 61 -1.99 9.82 -6.20
C PHE A 61 -0.65 9.11 -6.21
N VAL A 62 0.22 9.49 -5.28
CA VAL A 62 1.40 8.69 -4.90
C VAL A 62 0.97 7.80 -3.74
N VAL A 63 1.04 6.49 -3.94
CA VAL A 63 0.58 5.50 -2.96
C VAL A 63 1.79 4.89 -2.24
N GLY A 64 1.71 4.82 -0.91
CA GLY A 64 2.70 4.16 -0.05
C GLY A 64 2.03 3.10 0.81
N PHE A 65 2.79 2.09 1.21
CA PHE A 65 2.32 1.06 2.11
C PHE A 65 3.40 0.75 3.15
N ALA A 66 3.00 0.70 4.40
CA ALA A 66 3.80 0.22 5.51
C ALA A 66 2.94 -0.79 6.29
N PRO A 67 3.55 -1.89 6.77
CA PRO A 67 4.97 -2.23 6.74
C PRO A 67 5.43 -2.84 5.39
N LEU A 68 6.70 -2.62 5.04
CA LEU A 68 7.37 -3.25 3.89
C LEU A 68 8.07 -4.54 4.36
N THR A 69 7.35 -5.66 4.33
CA THR A 69 7.82 -6.95 4.83
C THR A 69 8.25 -7.87 3.69
N SER A 70 9.39 -8.55 3.87
CA SER A 70 9.79 -9.65 2.99
C SER A 70 8.96 -10.90 3.27
N ARG A 71 8.72 -11.72 2.23
CA ARG A 71 7.91 -12.97 2.32
C ARG A 71 8.38 -13.89 3.45
N GLY A 72 9.68 -13.97 3.72
CA GLY A 72 10.23 -14.79 4.81
C GLY A 72 10.21 -14.13 6.21
N ALA A 73 10.09 -12.81 6.28
CA ALA A 73 10.08 -12.05 7.53
C ALA A 73 8.67 -11.69 8.01
N HIS A 74 7.65 -11.98 7.19
CA HIS A 74 6.25 -11.63 7.45
C HIS A 74 5.69 -12.27 8.72
N SER A 75 6.18 -13.46 9.08
CA SER A 75 5.75 -14.25 10.24
C SER A 75 6.38 -13.77 11.56
N PHE A 76 7.50 -13.04 11.50
CA PHE A 76 8.33 -12.72 12.66
C PHE A 76 8.12 -11.31 13.22
N ARG A 77 7.27 -10.49 12.60
CA ARG A 77 7.05 -9.10 13.03
C ARG A 77 5.57 -8.85 13.37
N ALA A 78 5.26 -8.85 14.67
CA ALA A 78 3.98 -8.36 15.17
C ALA A 78 3.98 -6.83 15.10
N VAL A 79 3.11 -6.26 14.24
CA VAL A 79 2.91 -4.81 14.16
C VAL A 79 1.92 -4.43 15.26
N THR A 80 2.30 -3.50 16.13
CA THR A 80 1.40 -2.99 17.17
C THR A 80 0.61 -1.81 16.61
N VAL A 81 -0.66 -1.69 17.02
CA VAL A 81 -1.62 -0.65 16.60
C VAL A 81 -1.10 0.80 16.69
N PRO A 82 -0.14 1.17 17.57
CA PRO A 82 0.45 2.53 17.57
C PRO A 82 1.34 2.85 16.35
N GLU A 83 1.73 1.86 15.55
CA GLU A 83 2.58 2.03 14.37
C GLU A 83 1.79 2.14 13.04
N LEU A 84 0.45 2.23 13.10
CA LEU A 84 -0.42 2.47 11.94
C LEU A 84 -0.87 3.94 11.83
#